data_AF-A0A2M9J213-F1
#
_entry.id   AF-A0A2M9J213-F1
#
_cell.length_a   1.000
_cell.length_b   1.000
_cell.length_c   1.000
_cell.angle_alpha   90.00
_cell.angle_beta   90.00
_cell.angle_gamma   90.00
#
_symmetry.space_group_name_H-M   'P 1'
#
loop_
_entity.id
_entity.type
_entity.pdbx_description
1 polymer ?
#
loop_
_entity_poly.entity_id
_entity_poly.type
_entity_poly.pdbx_seq_one_letter_code
_entity_poly.pdbx_strand_id
1 'polypeptide(L)'
;MTAPTATAEIIPGLYDIPAEVYHSDPVPGGSLSSTGARQLADCPARFKWALDNPQPPKKAFDVGTAAHKLVLGDGPELVVVDAEKWNTTAIKAEVSAIRAAGAVPLKQAELDQVKAMAAALRQHQEAADLLEPGSGVAEQSMFWEADGIWRRARPDWLRDNEIVDYKTTTSVDPEEISKTVHKWGYHQQADWYRAGAWELELVGPEARFVFIFQEKQPPYLVTVAELDVTAMDIGRRLNEKALYHYAHGMATGNWPGYFPTTALIPLPAWVERQYS
;
A
#
# COMPACT_ATOMS: atom_id res chain seq x y z
N MET A 1 -25.22 4.29 -28.80
CA MET A 1 -25.02 2.90 -28.33
C MET A 1 -23.62 2.49 -28.73
N THR A 2 -22.65 2.75 -27.86
CA THR A 2 -21.27 2.30 -28.02
C THR A 2 -21.18 0.87 -27.51
N ALA A 3 -20.60 -0.02 -28.32
CA ALA A 3 -20.41 -1.42 -28.00
C ALA A 3 -19.61 -1.60 -26.69
N PRO A 4 -19.85 -2.65 -25.90
CA PRO A 4 -18.99 -2.98 -24.79
C PRO A 4 -17.62 -3.36 -25.34
N THR A 5 -16.59 -2.59 -25.01
CA THR A 5 -15.19 -2.97 -25.25
C THR A 5 -14.96 -4.26 -24.48
N ALA A 6 -14.73 -5.37 -25.19
CA ALA A 6 -14.25 -6.60 -24.57
C ALA A 6 -12.97 -6.26 -23.81
N THR A 7 -13.03 -6.30 -22.47
CA THR A 7 -11.87 -6.16 -21.60
C THR A 7 -10.86 -7.22 -22.00
N ALA A 8 -9.64 -6.80 -22.35
CA ALA A 8 -8.54 -7.71 -22.62
C ALA A 8 -8.43 -8.73 -21.48
N GLU A 9 -8.26 -10.00 -21.82
CA GLU A 9 -8.08 -11.09 -20.87
C GLU A 9 -6.78 -10.83 -20.08
N ILE A 10 -6.90 -10.56 -18.78
CA ILE A 10 -5.72 -10.44 -17.90
C ILE A 10 -5.17 -11.86 -17.70
N ILE A 11 -3.92 -12.07 -18.10
CA ILE A 11 -3.16 -13.29 -17.81
C ILE A 11 -2.18 -13.04 -16.66
N PRO A 12 -1.73 -14.08 -15.92
CA PRO A 12 -0.72 -13.90 -14.88
C PRO A 12 0.55 -13.27 -15.46
N GLY A 13 1.12 -12.27 -14.77
CA GLY A 13 2.32 -11.59 -15.22
C GLY A 13 2.54 -10.21 -14.64
N LEU A 14 3.57 -9.56 -15.17
CA LEU A 14 3.97 -8.19 -14.84
C LEU A 14 3.45 -7.22 -15.90
N TYR A 15 2.88 -6.11 -15.46
CA TYR A 15 2.26 -5.12 -16.33
C TYR A 15 2.71 -3.70 -15.98
N ASP A 16 3.05 -2.96 -17.03
CA ASP A 16 3.18 -1.50 -16.99
C ASP A 16 1.84 -0.87 -17.36
N ILE A 17 1.01 -0.62 -16.34
CA ILE A 17 -0.29 0.03 -16.48
C ILE A 17 -0.40 1.25 -15.56
N PRO A 18 -1.22 2.26 -15.92
CA PRO A 18 -1.50 3.38 -15.04
C PRO A 18 -2.03 2.94 -13.67
N ALA A 19 -1.64 3.66 -12.62
CA ALA A 19 -2.03 3.36 -11.25
C ALA A 19 -3.56 3.35 -11.06
N GLU A 20 -4.28 4.21 -11.78
CA GLU A 20 -5.74 4.28 -11.77
C GLU A 20 -6.38 2.98 -12.28
N VAL A 21 -5.82 2.41 -13.36
CA VAL A 21 -6.27 1.14 -13.92
C VAL A 21 -6.00 0.02 -12.92
N TYR A 22 -4.79 -0.03 -12.34
CA TYR A 22 -4.45 -0.98 -11.28
C TYR A 22 -5.45 -0.88 -10.13
N HIS A 23 -5.72 0.32 -9.60
CA HIS A 23 -6.61 0.52 -8.46
C HIS A 23 -8.07 0.20 -8.76
N SER A 24 -8.54 0.42 -10.00
CA SER A 24 -9.89 0.07 -10.45
C SER A 24 -10.17 -1.43 -10.51
N ASP A 25 -9.13 -2.27 -10.34
CA ASP A 25 -9.19 -3.72 -10.49
C ASP A 25 -9.52 -4.15 -11.92
N PRO A 26 -8.50 -4.32 -12.78
CA PRO A 26 -8.74 -4.65 -14.19
C PRO A 26 -9.12 -6.12 -14.39
N VAL A 27 -9.07 -6.96 -13.35
CA VAL A 27 -9.33 -8.40 -13.46
C VAL A 27 -10.84 -8.66 -13.55
N PRO A 28 -11.34 -9.32 -14.61
CA PRO A 28 -12.73 -9.74 -14.68
C PRO A 28 -13.10 -10.66 -13.52
N GLY A 29 -14.16 -10.33 -12.78
CA GLY A 29 -14.56 -11.06 -11.56
C GLY A 29 -13.87 -10.57 -10.28
N GLY A 30 -12.92 -9.64 -10.40
CA GLY A 30 -12.21 -9.00 -9.30
C GLY A 30 -10.95 -9.75 -8.86
N SER A 31 -10.08 -9.03 -8.16
CA SER A 31 -8.86 -9.57 -7.57
C SER A 31 -8.65 -9.06 -6.16
N LEU A 32 -7.88 -9.81 -5.35
CA LEU A 32 -7.52 -9.39 -4.01
C LEU A 32 -6.18 -8.65 -4.02
N SER A 33 -6.15 -7.44 -3.46
CA SER A 33 -4.90 -6.69 -3.22
C SER A 33 -4.39 -6.93 -1.79
N SER A 34 -3.11 -6.61 -1.52
CA SER A 34 -2.56 -6.66 -0.16
C SER A 34 -3.35 -5.81 0.85
N THR A 35 -3.86 -4.64 0.45
CA THR A 35 -4.72 -3.81 1.30
C THR A 35 -6.05 -4.52 1.59
N GLY A 36 -6.65 -5.17 0.59
CA GLY A 36 -7.84 -6.00 0.80
C GLY A 36 -7.56 -7.18 1.73
N ALA A 37 -6.41 -7.86 1.57
CA ALA A 37 -6.01 -8.96 2.42
C ALA A 37 -5.84 -8.53 3.89
N ARG A 38 -5.25 -7.35 4.14
CA ARG A 38 -5.16 -6.76 5.48
C ARG A 38 -6.52 -6.45 6.08
N GLN A 39 -7.45 -5.92 5.29
CA GLN A 39 -8.83 -5.65 5.75
C GLN A 39 -9.58 -6.95 6.09
N LEU A 40 -9.39 -8.01 5.31
CA LEU A 40 -10.00 -9.32 5.55
C LEU A 40 -9.44 -10.00 6.80
N ALA A 41 -8.13 -9.90 7.03
CA ALA A 41 -7.48 -10.43 8.22
C ALA A 41 -8.01 -9.75 9.50
N ASP A 42 -8.36 -8.46 9.44
CA ASP A 42 -9.03 -7.73 10.51
C ASP A 42 -10.51 -8.13 10.64
N CYS A 43 -11.34 -7.87 9.62
CA CYS A 43 -12.78 -8.10 9.68
C CYS A 43 -13.41 -8.21 8.27
N PRO A 44 -13.92 -9.39 7.87
CA PRO A 44 -14.53 -9.59 6.56
C PRO A 44 -15.71 -8.64 6.25
N ALA A 45 -16.56 -8.35 7.24
CA ALA A 45 -17.66 -7.40 7.07
C ALA A 45 -17.16 -5.98 6.71
N ARG A 46 -16.04 -5.53 7.29
CA ARG A 46 -15.45 -4.22 6.97
C ARG A 46 -14.84 -4.19 5.58
N PHE A 47 -14.18 -5.28 5.17
CA PHE A 47 -13.71 -5.42 3.79
C PHE A 47 -14.87 -5.30 2.80
N LYS A 48 -15.96 -6.05 3.01
CA LYS A 48 -17.13 -5.98 2.11
C LYS A 48 -17.73 -4.58 2.07
N TRP A 49 -17.88 -3.92 3.23
CA TRP A 49 -18.36 -2.54 3.27
C TRP A 49 -17.44 -1.59 2.50
N ALA A 50 -16.12 -1.72 2.64
CA ALA A 50 -15.16 -0.86 1.93
C ALA A 50 -15.19 -1.09 0.42
N LEU A 51 -15.40 -2.33 -0.03
CA LEU A 51 -15.57 -2.68 -1.44
C LEU A 51 -16.81 -2.01 -2.05
N ASP A 52 -17.92 -1.97 -1.30
CA ASP A 52 -19.17 -1.35 -1.75
C ASP A 52 -19.19 0.18 -1.61
N ASN A 53 -18.29 0.75 -0.80
CA ASN A 53 -18.27 2.16 -0.43
C ASN A 53 -16.88 2.78 -0.63
N PRO A 54 -16.38 2.85 -1.87
CA PRO A 54 -15.06 3.39 -2.17
C PRO A 54 -14.94 4.84 -1.68
N GLN A 55 -13.84 5.14 -1.00
CA GLN A 55 -13.58 6.46 -0.43
C GLN A 55 -12.71 7.29 -1.37
N PRO A 56 -12.95 8.61 -1.50
CA PRO A 56 -12.07 9.47 -2.27
C PRO A 56 -10.68 9.57 -1.63
N PRO A 57 -9.63 9.87 -2.42
CA PRO A 57 -8.28 10.09 -1.90
C PRO A 57 -8.28 11.13 -0.76
N LYS A 58 -7.61 10.81 0.34
CA LYS A 58 -7.51 11.71 1.50
C LYS A 58 -6.29 12.62 1.33
N LYS A 59 -6.48 13.91 1.63
CA LYS A 59 -5.40 14.92 1.64
C LYS A 59 -4.15 14.47 2.43
N ALA A 60 -4.35 13.72 3.53
CA ALA A 60 -3.25 13.24 4.37
C ALA A 60 -2.24 12.36 3.62
N PHE A 61 -2.59 11.84 2.44
CA PHE A 61 -1.71 11.03 1.60
C PHE A 61 -0.96 11.85 0.53
N ASP A 62 -1.36 13.08 0.23
CA ASP A 62 -0.80 13.85 -0.89
C ASP A 62 0.73 14.03 -0.77
N VAL A 63 1.24 14.38 0.42
CA VAL A 63 2.68 14.54 0.65
C VAL A 63 3.43 13.22 0.48
N GLY A 64 2.82 12.10 0.91
CA GLY A 64 3.40 10.77 0.74
C GLY A 64 3.47 10.38 -0.74
N THR A 65 2.37 10.56 -1.47
CA THR A 65 2.31 10.32 -2.93
C THR A 65 3.27 11.21 -3.69
N ALA A 66 3.41 12.48 -3.31
CA ALA A 66 4.39 13.38 -3.90
C ALA A 66 5.83 12.94 -3.64
N ALA A 67 6.13 12.48 -2.41
CA ALA A 67 7.48 12.03 -2.04
C ALA A 67 7.86 10.78 -2.83
N HIS A 68 6.94 9.82 -2.87
CA HIS A 68 7.06 8.59 -3.65
C HIS A 68 7.31 8.89 -5.13
N LYS A 69 6.55 9.82 -5.74
CA LYS A 69 6.84 10.29 -7.11
C LYS A 69 8.23 10.89 -7.30
N LEU A 70 8.67 11.79 -6.42
CA LEU A 70 9.99 12.42 -6.58
C LEU A 70 11.16 11.47 -6.33
N VAL A 71 10.93 10.43 -5.53
CA VAL A 71 11.93 9.41 -5.17
C VAL A 71 12.03 8.35 -6.25
N LEU A 72 10.90 7.82 -6.74
CA LEU A 72 10.86 6.72 -7.69
C LEU A 72 10.82 7.18 -9.16
N GLY A 73 10.42 8.42 -9.41
CA GLY A 73 10.29 8.97 -10.76
C GLY A 73 9.01 8.56 -11.50
N ASP A 74 8.15 7.72 -10.91
CA ASP A 74 6.84 7.34 -11.45
C ASP A 74 5.68 7.85 -10.56
N GLY A 75 4.50 8.06 -11.16
CA GLY A 75 3.28 8.44 -10.44
C GLY A 75 2.60 9.73 -10.92
N PRO A 76 1.50 10.14 -10.24
CA PRO A 76 0.57 11.16 -10.74
C PRO A 76 1.21 12.55 -10.86
N GLU A 77 0.76 13.38 -11.81
CA GLU A 77 1.26 14.76 -11.96
C GLU A 77 1.11 15.57 -10.66
N LEU A 78 2.15 16.32 -10.28
CA LEU A 78 2.10 17.21 -9.12
C LEU A 78 1.78 18.63 -9.60
N VAL A 79 0.65 19.18 -9.15
CA VAL A 79 0.19 20.51 -9.56
C VAL A 79 0.27 21.45 -8.37
N VAL A 80 1.07 22.51 -8.49
CA VAL A 80 1.17 23.55 -7.46
C VAL A 80 -0.02 24.49 -7.58
N VAL A 81 -0.80 24.60 -6.51
CA VAL A 81 -1.90 25.56 -6.40
C VAL A 81 -1.41 26.75 -5.56
N ASP A 82 -1.20 27.88 -6.23
CA ASP A 82 -0.72 29.12 -5.61
C ASP A 82 -1.83 29.83 -4.83
N ALA A 83 -2.07 29.34 -3.61
CA ALA A 83 -3.02 29.93 -2.69
C ALA A 83 -2.59 29.72 -1.22
N GLU A 84 -2.59 30.80 -0.44
CA GLU A 84 -2.25 30.77 0.99
C GLU A 84 -3.18 29.80 1.77
N LYS A 85 -4.48 29.85 1.46
CA LYS A 85 -5.53 29.05 2.10
C LYS A 85 -6.45 28.41 1.07
N TRP A 86 -6.67 27.10 1.20
CA TRP A 86 -7.59 26.33 0.34
C TRP A 86 -9.00 26.27 0.93
N ASN A 87 -9.54 27.42 1.33
CA ASN A 87 -10.83 27.50 1.99
C ASN A 87 -11.90 28.24 1.18
N THR A 88 -11.52 28.96 0.13
CA THR A 88 -12.45 29.66 -0.77
C THR A 88 -13.11 28.68 -1.75
N THR A 89 -14.31 29.01 -2.23
CA THR A 89 -15.04 28.19 -3.19
C THR A 89 -14.26 27.99 -4.49
N ALA A 90 -13.59 29.03 -4.99
CA ALA A 90 -12.78 28.97 -6.21
C ALA A 90 -11.61 27.99 -6.07
N ILE A 91 -10.81 28.10 -4.99
CA ILE A 91 -9.65 27.23 -4.78
C ILE A 91 -10.09 25.78 -4.50
N LYS A 92 -11.20 25.58 -3.80
CA LYS A 92 -11.75 24.22 -3.62
C LYS A 92 -12.16 23.59 -4.94
N ALA A 93 -12.76 24.37 -5.85
CA ALA A 93 -13.15 23.89 -7.17
C ALA A 93 -11.92 23.54 -8.02
N GLU A 94 -10.88 24.39 -8.00
CA GLU A 94 -9.60 24.14 -8.66
C GLU A 94 -8.91 22.87 -8.14
N VAL A 95 -8.74 22.74 -6.82
CA VAL A 95 -8.17 21.55 -6.17
C VAL A 95 -8.97 20.29 -6.51
N SER A 96 -10.30 20.40 -6.55
CA SER A 96 -11.17 19.27 -6.94
C SER A 96 -11.02 18.89 -8.42
N ALA A 97 -10.83 19.87 -9.31
CA ALA A 97 -10.61 19.63 -10.73
C ALA A 97 -9.27 18.94 -10.99
N ILE A 98 -8.20 19.36 -10.30
CA ILE A 98 -6.88 18.72 -10.35
C ILE A 98 -6.98 17.25 -9.93
N ARG A 99 -7.67 16.96 -8.81
CA ARG A 99 -7.88 15.57 -8.37
C ARG A 99 -8.71 14.77 -9.35
N ALA A 100 -9.74 15.36 -9.94
CA ALA A 100 -10.58 14.69 -10.94
C ALA A 100 -9.79 14.35 -12.22
N ALA A 101 -8.71 15.08 -12.51
CA ALA A 101 -7.79 14.79 -13.59
C ALA A 101 -6.72 13.74 -13.23
N GLY A 102 -6.73 13.17 -12.01
CA GLY A 102 -5.74 12.19 -11.55
C GLY A 102 -4.45 12.82 -11.01
N ALA A 103 -4.36 14.15 -10.92
CA ALA A 103 -3.20 14.85 -10.41
C ALA A 103 -3.28 15.10 -8.89
N VAL A 104 -2.14 15.32 -8.26
CA VAL A 104 -2.02 15.64 -6.84
C VAL A 104 -1.80 17.14 -6.66
N PRO A 105 -2.80 17.87 -6.13
CA PRO A 105 -2.63 19.28 -5.81
C PRO A 105 -1.74 19.42 -4.58
N LEU A 106 -0.77 20.33 -4.63
CA LEU A 106 0.14 20.65 -3.53
C LEU A 106 0.29 22.16 -3.36
N LYS A 107 0.59 22.60 -2.13
CA LYS A 107 1.13 23.94 -1.90
C LYS A 107 2.61 23.99 -2.27
N GLN A 108 3.11 25.19 -2.55
CA GLN A 108 4.54 25.40 -2.81
C GLN A 108 5.43 24.86 -1.67
N ALA A 109 5.05 25.14 -0.41
CA ALA A 109 5.77 24.62 0.76
C ALA A 109 5.77 23.08 0.88
N GLU A 110 4.69 22.42 0.43
CA GLU A 110 4.62 20.96 0.40
C GLU A 110 5.54 20.40 -0.70
N LEU A 111 5.59 21.04 -1.88
CA LEU A 111 6.54 20.67 -2.94
C LEU A 111 8.00 20.85 -2.50
N ASP A 112 8.32 21.95 -1.83
CA ASP A 112 9.68 22.22 -1.34
C ASP A 112 10.09 21.22 -0.24
N GLN A 113 9.17 20.88 0.67
CA GLN A 113 9.36 19.82 1.66
C GLN A 113 9.69 18.48 0.99
N VAL A 114 8.91 18.08 -0.02
CA VAL A 114 9.08 16.81 -0.72
C VAL A 114 10.40 16.77 -1.51
N LYS A 115 10.81 17.89 -2.11
CA LYS A 115 12.15 18.01 -2.73
C LYS A 115 13.27 17.83 -1.70
N ALA A 116 13.13 18.42 -0.52
CA ALA A 116 14.11 18.29 0.56
C ALA A 116 14.17 16.85 1.10
N MET A 117 13.02 16.17 1.22
CA MET A 117 12.96 14.74 1.57
C MET A 117 13.70 13.89 0.53
N ALA A 118 13.42 14.08 -0.76
CA ALA A 118 14.10 13.34 -1.83
C ALA A 118 15.63 13.59 -1.83
N ALA A 119 16.05 14.83 -1.55
CA ALA A 119 17.47 15.16 -1.41
C ALA A 119 18.13 14.46 -0.21
N ALA A 120 17.46 14.41 0.95
CA ALA A 120 17.95 13.71 2.13
C ALA A 120 18.04 12.18 1.91
N LEU A 121 17.05 11.59 1.22
CA LEU A 121 17.06 10.16 0.90
C LEU A 121 18.26 9.78 0.03
N ARG A 122 18.59 10.61 -0.97
CA ARG A 122 19.77 10.41 -1.84
C ARG A 122 21.11 10.47 -1.08
N GLN A 123 21.14 11.04 0.13
CA GLN A 123 22.34 11.04 0.97
C GLN A 123 22.47 9.76 1.81
N HIS A 124 21.40 8.97 1.95
CA HIS A 124 21.45 7.69 2.65
C HIS A 124 21.95 6.61 1.69
N GLN A 125 23.18 6.13 1.90
CA GLN A 125 23.89 5.24 0.98
C GLN A 125 23.08 4.03 0.51
N GLU A 126 22.48 3.26 1.42
CA GLU A 126 21.73 2.04 1.07
C GLU A 126 20.41 2.35 0.35
N ALA A 127 19.60 3.28 0.86
CA ALA A 127 18.37 3.72 0.21
C ALA A 127 18.60 4.29 -1.20
N ALA A 128 19.70 5.03 -1.40
CA ALA A 128 20.09 5.54 -2.71
C ALA A 128 20.48 4.40 -3.68
N ASP A 129 21.25 3.41 -3.22
CA ASP A 129 21.62 2.23 -4.03
C ASP A 129 20.40 1.39 -4.44
N LEU A 130 19.49 1.14 -3.49
CA LEU A 130 18.26 0.38 -3.73
C LEU A 130 17.40 0.99 -4.84
N LEU A 131 17.39 2.33 -4.94
CA LEU A 131 16.55 3.10 -5.87
C LEU A 131 17.35 3.73 -7.02
N GLU A 132 18.59 3.29 -7.23
CA GLU A 132 19.42 3.81 -8.33
C GLU A 132 18.74 3.53 -9.68
N PRO A 133 18.59 4.53 -10.58
CA PRO A 133 17.99 4.31 -11.88
C PRO A 133 18.64 3.15 -12.67
N GLY A 134 17.82 2.21 -13.13
CA GLY A 134 18.28 1.02 -13.84
C GLY A 134 18.66 -0.16 -12.93
N SER A 135 18.61 -0.01 -11.60
CA SER A 135 18.81 -1.10 -10.64
C SER A 135 17.58 -2.02 -10.50
N GLY A 136 16.44 -1.57 -11.03
CA GLY A 136 15.14 -2.21 -10.98
C GLY A 136 14.11 -1.42 -11.79
N VAL A 137 12.85 -1.81 -11.65
CA VAL A 137 11.71 -1.21 -12.34
C VAL A 137 10.70 -0.68 -11.33
N ALA A 138 10.29 0.57 -11.51
CA ALA A 138 9.31 1.22 -10.65
C ALA A 138 7.90 0.69 -10.92
N GLU A 139 7.08 0.66 -9.85
CA GLU A 139 5.61 0.68 -9.95
C GLU A 139 4.98 -0.39 -10.86
N GLN A 140 5.64 -1.55 -10.99
CA GLN A 140 5.14 -2.62 -11.83
C GLN A 140 3.94 -3.32 -11.19
N SER A 141 2.90 -3.59 -11.98
CA SER A 141 1.69 -4.26 -11.48
C SER A 141 1.80 -5.77 -11.69
N MET A 142 1.86 -6.51 -10.59
CA MET A 142 1.81 -7.97 -10.58
C MET A 142 0.36 -8.43 -10.50
N PHE A 143 -0.02 -9.34 -11.39
CA PHE A 143 -1.27 -10.09 -11.34
C PHE A 143 -0.96 -11.57 -11.39
N TRP A 144 -1.54 -12.35 -10.48
CA TRP A 144 -1.37 -13.80 -10.47
C TRP A 144 -2.63 -14.47 -9.97
N GLU A 145 -2.80 -15.73 -10.35
CA GLU A 145 -3.92 -16.55 -9.94
C GLU A 145 -3.36 -17.74 -9.16
N ALA A 146 -3.90 -17.95 -7.96
CA ALA A 146 -3.64 -19.15 -7.19
C ALA A 146 -4.88 -19.52 -6.38
N ASP A 147 -5.21 -20.81 -6.37
CA ASP A 147 -6.35 -21.40 -5.66
C ASP A 147 -7.73 -20.87 -6.10
N GLY A 148 -7.88 -20.51 -7.38
CA GLY A 148 -9.08 -19.89 -7.93
C GLY A 148 -9.25 -18.42 -7.54
N ILE A 149 -8.22 -17.78 -6.98
CA ILE A 149 -8.25 -16.40 -6.51
C ILE A 149 -7.22 -15.59 -7.28
N TRP A 150 -7.72 -14.63 -8.05
CA TRP A 150 -6.87 -13.59 -8.61
C TRP A 150 -6.37 -12.65 -7.52
N ARG A 151 -5.08 -12.34 -7.58
CA ARG A 151 -4.35 -11.52 -6.62
C ARG A 151 -3.58 -10.45 -7.38
N ARG A 152 -3.42 -9.29 -6.76
CA ARG A 152 -2.66 -8.17 -7.32
C ARG A 152 -1.77 -7.51 -6.29
N ALA A 153 -0.64 -6.98 -6.77
CA ALA A 153 0.30 -6.18 -6.00
C ALA A 153 1.01 -5.20 -6.92
N ARG A 154 1.50 -4.09 -6.36
CA ARG A 154 2.28 -3.09 -7.08
C ARG A 154 3.43 -2.66 -6.16
N PRO A 155 4.62 -3.29 -6.26
CA PRO A 155 5.84 -2.83 -5.60
C PRO A 155 6.26 -1.46 -6.09
N ASP A 156 6.83 -0.67 -5.19
CA ASP A 156 7.37 0.63 -5.49
C ASP A 156 8.61 0.49 -6.40
N TRP A 157 9.46 -0.50 -6.11
CA TRP A 157 10.62 -0.85 -6.93
C TRP A 157 10.85 -2.36 -6.90
N LEU A 158 10.95 -2.97 -8.08
CA LEU A 158 11.23 -4.40 -8.24
C LEU A 158 12.62 -4.60 -8.86
N ARG A 159 13.47 -5.36 -8.17
CA ARG A 159 14.81 -5.79 -8.62
C ARG A 159 14.84 -7.32 -8.70
N ASP A 160 15.86 -7.89 -9.33
CA ASP A 160 15.98 -9.34 -9.57
C ASP A 160 15.83 -10.23 -8.31
N ASN A 161 16.22 -9.75 -7.12
CA ASN A 161 16.08 -10.49 -5.86
C ASN A 161 15.64 -9.60 -4.68
N GLU A 162 15.11 -8.41 -4.97
CA GLU A 162 14.72 -7.46 -3.94
C GLU A 162 13.44 -6.76 -4.35
N ILE A 163 12.49 -6.73 -3.42
CA ILE A 163 11.27 -5.93 -3.55
C ILE A 163 11.41 -4.79 -2.57
N VAL A 164 11.41 -3.56 -3.07
CA VAL A 164 11.56 -2.36 -2.24
C VAL A 164 10.23 -1.64 -2.15
N ASP A 165 9.91 -1.20 -0.93
CA ASP A 165 8.71 -0.42 -0.65
C ASP A 165 9.07 0.80 0.21
N TYR A 166 8.76 1.99 -0.31
CA TYR A 166 9.06 3.27 0.28
C TYR A 166 7.88 3.79 1.11
N LYS A 167 8.15 4.04 2.39
CA LYS A 167 7.15 4.50 3.35
C LYS A 167 7.57 5.82 3.98
N THR A 168 6.70 6.82 3.90
CA THR A 168 6.80 7.99 4.78
C THR A 168 6.24 7.67 6.17
N THR A 169 6.92 8.10 7.23
CA THR A 169 6.57 7.82 8.62
C THR A 169 6.73 9.06 9.51
N THR A 170 6.28 8.96 10.75
CA THR A 170 6.48 9.97 11.80
C THR A 170 7.79 9.80 12.55
N SER A 171 8.32 8.58 12.61
CA SER A 171 9.59 8.25 13.27
C SER A 171 10.27 7.12 12.51
N VAL A 172 11.58 7.22 12.32
CA VAL A 172 12.43 6.14 11.78
C VAL A 172 13.25 5.41 12.84
N ASP A 173 12.97 5.68 14.12
CA ASP A 173 13.49 4.87 15.22
C ASP A 173 13.00 3.41 15.08
N PRO A 174 13.87 2.39 15.19
CA PRO A 174 13.49 0.99 15.01
C PRO A 174 12.33 0.51 15.91
N GLU A 175 12.22 1.01 17.15
CA GLU A 175 11.14 0.62 18.06
C GLU A 175 9.79 1.17 17.57
N GLU A 176 9.77 2.42 17.10
CA GLU A 176 8.58 3.05 16.53
C GLU A 176 8.23 2.47 15.15
N ILE A 177 9.22 2.06 14.35
CA ILE A 177 9.01 1.32 13.10
C ILE A 177 8.31 -0.01 13.40
N SER A 178 8.74 -0.77 14.41
CA SER A 178 8.08 -2.03 14.77
C SER A 178 6.59 -1.86 15.10
N LYS A 179 6.26 -0.81 15.87
CA LYS A 179 4.85 -0.44 16.17
C LYS A 179 4.10 -0.06 14.89
N THR A 180 4.75 0.68 13.99
CA THR A 180 4.19 1.10 12.70
C THR A 180 3.92 -0.10 11.77
N VAL A 181 4.86 -1.03 11.68
CA VAL A 181 4.75 -2.28 10.92
C VAL A 181 3.60 -3.14 11.42
N HIS A 182 3.42 -3.25 12.74
CA HIS A 182 2.28 -3.96 13.32
C HIS A 182 0.96 -3.22 13.02
N LYS A 183 0.89 -1.92 13.32
CA LYS A 183 -0.30 -1.08 13.16
C LYS A 183 -0.84 -1.10 11.73
N TRP A 184 0.05 -1.03 10.75
CA TRP A 184 -0.33 -0.97 9.34
C TRP A 184 -0.25 -2.32 8.63
N GLY A 185 0.13 -3.40 9.32
CA GLY A 185 0.22 -4.72 8.71
C GLY A 185 1.27 -4.83 7.60
N TYR A 186 2.40 -4.11 7.69
CA TYR A 186 3.44 -4.15 6.65
C TYR A 186 4.12 -5.51 6.53
N HIS A 187 4.14 -6.30 7.60
CA HIS A 187 4.54 -7.71 7.56
C HIS A 187 3.63 -8.57 6.68
N GLN A 188 2.32 -8.30 6.71
CA GLN A 188 1.36 -8.93 5.81
C GLN A 188 1.54 -8.47 4.35
N GLN A 189 1.88 -7.18 4.15
CA GLN A 189 2.22 -6.66 2.81
C GLN A 189 3.49 -7.30 2.24
N ALA A 190 4.56 -7.37 3.03
CA ALA A 190 5.83 -7.94 2.62
C ALA A 190 5.67 -9.39 2.16
N ASP A 191 4.97 -10.21 2.95
CA ASP A 191 4.67 -11.59 2.57
C ASP A 191 3.83 -11.67 1.28
N TRP A 192 2.77 -10.84 1.16
CA TRP A 192 1.90 -10.83 -0.01
C TRP A 192 2.66 -10.53 -1.31
N TYR A 193 3.59 -9.57 -1.25
CA TYR A 193 4.35 -9.14 -2.41
C TYR A 193 5.43 -10.17 -2.76
N ARG A 194 6.13 -10.73 -1.77
CA ARG A 194 7.09 -11.83 -1.99
C ARG A 194 6.42 -13.04 -2.60
N ALA A 195 5.23 -13.42 -2.12
CA ALA A 195 4.46 -14.52 -2.67
C ALA A 195 4.11 -14.26 -4.15
N GLY A 196 3.58 -13.08 -4.48
CA GLY A 196 3.25 -12.74 -5.87
C GLY A 196 4.47 -12.72 -6.80
N ALA A 197 5.59 -12.15 -6.34
CA ALA A 197 6.82 -12.13 -7.12
C ALA A 197 7.41 -13.54 -7.32
N TRP A 198 7.30 -14.41 -6.32
CA TRP A 198 7.70 -15.81 -6.41
C TRP A 198 6.83 -16.61 -7.39
N GLU A 199 5.50 -16.51 -7.27
CA GLU A 199 4.55 -17.18 -8.17
C GLU A 199 4.73 -16.79 -9.64
N LEU A 200 5.20 -15.57 -9.89
CA LEU A 200 5.49 -15.05 -11.22
C LEU A 200 6.94 -15.27 -11.68
N GLU A 201 7.75 -16.00 -10.90
CA GLU A 201 9.16 -16.27 -11.18
C GLU A 201 10.00 -14.99 -11.39
N LEU A 202 9.60 -13.88 -10.76
CA LEU A 202 10.27 -12.58 -10.89
C LEU A 202 11.47 -12.46 -9.95
N VAL A 203 11.51 -13.26 -8.89
CA VAL A 203 12.55 -13.24 -7.87
C VAL A 203 12.88 -14.66 -7.41
N GLY A 204 14.09 -14.85 -6.86
CA GLY A 204 14.51 -16.12 -6.27
C GLY A 204 13.88 -16.44 -4.90
N PRO A 205 14.11 -17.65 -4.35
CA PRO A 205 13.53 -18.06 -3.07
C PRO A 205 14.03 -17.22 -1.88
N GLU A 206 15.24 -16.66 -2.02
CA GLU A 206 15.88 -15.79 -1.04
C GLU A 206 15.55 -14.31 -1.25
N ALA A 207 14.50 -13.99 -2.02
CA ALA A 207 14.13 -12.61 -2.31
C ALA A 207 13.88 -11.82 -1.02
N ARG A 208 14.54 -10.68 -0.91
CA ARG A 208 14.40 -9.76 0.22
C ARG A 208 13.20 -8.84 0.00
N PHE A 209 12.51 -8.50 1.07
CA PHE A 209 11.53 -7.41 1.07
C PHE A 209 12.06 -6.28 1.95
N VAL A 210 12.45 -5.19 1.32
CA VAL A 210 13.17 -4.09 1.96
C VAL A 210 12.26 -2.87 2.04
N PHE A 211 12.04 -2.38 3.25
CA PHE A 211 11.36 -1.12 3.47
C PHE A 211 12.35 0.03 3.55
N ILE A 212 12.03 1.14 2.90
CA ILE A 212 12.70 2.43 3.13
C ILE A 212 11.73 3.32 3.89
N PHE A 213 11.97 3.51 5.19
CA PHE A 213 11.19 4.43 6.01
C PHE A 213 11.85 5.81 6.03
N GLN A 214 11.07 6.85 5.75
CA GLN A 214 11.55 8.24 5.81
C GLN A 214 10.64 9.14 6.64
N GLU A 215 11.22 9.94 7.52
CA GLU A 215 10.49 10.97 8.26
C GLU A 215 10.04 12.11 7.36
N LYS A 216 8.86 12.66 7.64
CA LYS A 216 8.33 13.82 6.93
C LYS A 216 8.82 15.15 7.46
N GLN A 217 9.52 15.19 8.60
CA GLN A 217 10.00 16.42 9.23
C GLN A 217 11.53 16.50 9.12
N PRO A 218 12.12 17.70 9.01
CA PRO A 218 13.58 17.87 9.05
C PRO A 218 14.18 17.21 10.31
N PRO A 219 15.34 16.53 10.21
CA PRO A 219 16.24 16.48 9.05
C PRO A 219 15.90 15.39 8.01
N TYR A 220 14.67 14.88 7.99
CA TYR A 220 14.16 13.88 7.04
C TYR A 220 14.92 12.56 7.09
N LEU A 221 15.16 12.07 8.31
CA LEU A 221 15.92 10.85 8.57
C LEU A 221 15.32 9.65 7.82
N VAL A 222 16.20 8.72 7.46
CA VAL A 222 15.88 7.50 6.70
C VAL A 222 16.40 6.29 7.46
N THR A 223 15.59 5.24 7.53
CA THR A 223 15.98 3.91 7.98
C THR A 223 15.57 2.89 6.93
N VAL A 224 16.53 2.09 6.46
CA VAL A 224 16.28 0.90 5.65
C VAL A 224 16.06 -0.28 6.58
N ALA A 225 15.00 -1.06 6.37
CA ALA A 225 14.61 -2.14 7.28
C ALA A 225 14.09 -3.38 6.55
N GLU A 226 14.49 -4.54 7.03
CA GLU A 226 13.89 -5.83 6.69
C GLU A 226 13.13 -6.38 7.90
N LEU A 227 12.07 -7.14 7.63
CA LEU A 227 11.30 -7.79 8.67
C LEU A 227 11.88 -9.17 8.96
N ASP A 228 11.99 -9.52 10.24
CA ASP A 228 12.52 -10.81 10.65
C ASP A 228 11.60 -11.98 10.28
N VAL A 229 12.13 -13.19 10.42
CA VAL A 229 11.42 -14.44 10.12
C VAL A 229 10.10 -14.59 10.88
N THR A 230 9.99 -14.04 12.10
CA THR A 230 8.79 -14.15 12.92
C THR A 230 7.69 -13.23 12.40
N ALA A 231 8.05 -11.99 12.07
CA ALA A 231 7.14 -11.03 11.45
C ALA A 231 6.64 -11.55 10.10
N MET A 232 7.53 -12.12 9.28
CA MET A 232 7.16 -12.72 7.99
C MET A 232 6.21 -13.91 8.16
N ASP A 233 6.47 -14.82 9.11
CA ASP A 233 5.57 -15.96 9.39
C ASP A 233 4.18 -15.51 9.87
N ILE A 234 4.10 -14.46 10.69
CA ILE A 234 2.82 -13.86 11.09
C ILE A 234 2.10 -13.27 9.87
N GLY A 235 2.83 -12.57 8.99
CA GLY A 235 2.30 -12.00 7.75
C GLY A 235 1.65 -13.07 6.87
N ARG A 236 2.35 -14.19 6.67
CA ARG A 236 1.87 -15.36 5.94
C ARG A 236 0.57 -15.92 6.51
N ARG A 237 0.52 -16.17 7.83
CA ARG A 237 -0.68 -16.70 8.49
C ARG A 237 -1.88 -15.74 8.38
N LEU A 238 -1.63 -14.43 8.43
CA LEU A 238 -2.68 -13.43 8.22
C LEU A 238 -3.18 -13.42 6.77
N ASN A 239 -2.29 -13.62 5.79
CA ASN A 239 -2.67 -13.77 4.38
C ASN A 239 -3.46 -15.05 4.12
N GLU A 240 -3.07 -16.18 4.70
CA GLU A 240 -3.83 -17.44 4.65
C GLU A 240 -5.25 -17.26 5.21
N LYS A 241 -5.37 -16.61 6.37
CA LYS A 241 -6.67 -16.24 6.97
C LYS A 241 -7.49 -15.35 6.03
N ALA A 242 -6.84 -14.35 5.42
CA ALA A 242 -7.50 -13.41 4.51
C ALA A 242 -8.03 -14.13 3.25
N LEU A 243 -7.23 -15.01 2.66
CA LEU A 243 -7.60 -15.82 1.49
C LEU A 243 -8.76 -16.76 1.81
N TYR A 244 -8.75 -17.40 2.99
CA TYR A 244 -9.88 -18.20 3.46
C TYR A 244 -11.18 -17.37 3.55
N HIS A 245 -11.11 -16.20 4.19
CA HIS A 245 -12.27 -15.31 4.30
C HIS A 245 -12.75 -14.79 2.95
N TYR A 246 -11.82 -14.48 2.04
CA TYR A 246 -12.15 -14.09 0.68
C TYR A 246 -12.89 -15.20 -0.07
N ALA A 247 -12.32 -16.41 -0.10
CA ALA A 247 -12.94 -17.58 -0.74
C ALA A 247 -14.34 -17.85 -0.18
N HIS A 248 -14.49 -17.84 1.15
CA HIS A 248 -15.79 -18.02 1.80
C HIS A 248 -16.80 -16.94 1.42
N GLY A 249 -16.39 -15.66 1.49
CA GLY A 249 -17.26 -14.54 1.18
C GLY A 249 -17.68 -14.52 -0.29
N MET A 250 -16.80 -14.89 -1.20
CA MET A 250 -17.10 -15.02 -2.63
C MET A 250 -18.04 -16.20 -2.90
N ALA A 251 -17.83 -17.35 -2.26
CA ALA A 251 -18.66 -18.54 -2.47
C ALA A 251 -20.06 -18.44 -1.86
N THR A 252 -20.21 -17.76 -0.71
CA THR A 252 -21.44 -17.78 0.08
C THR A 252 -22.18 -16.44 0.12
N GLY A 253 -21.52 -15.34 -0.27
CA GLY A 253 -22.00 -13.99 -0.07
C GLY A 253 -21.97 -13.53 1.41
N ASN A 254 -21.50 -14.37 2.34
CA ASN A 254 -21.46 -14.08 3.76
C ASN A 254 -20.09 -13.52 4.17
N TRP A 255 -20.09 -12.30 4.71
CA TRP A 255 -18.89 -11.59 5.17
C TRP A 255 -19.02 -11.32 6.68
N PRO A 256 -18.56 -12.25 7.54
CA PRO A 256 -18.85 -12.18 8.96
C PRO A 256 -18.17 -10.99 9.66
N GLY A 257 -18.85 -10.48 10.69
CA GLY A 257 -18.28 -9.55 11.68
C GLY A 257 -17.64 -10.32 12.85
N TYR A 258 -17.68 -9.74 14.06
CA TYR A 258 -17.11 -10.37 15.27
C TYR A 258 -18.05 -11.43 15.87
N PHE A 259 -19.12 -11.01 16.54
CA PHE A 259 -20.07 -11.89 17.21
C PHE A 259 -21.48 -11.61 16.70
N PRO A 260 -22.24 -12.64 16.28
CA PRO A 260 -23.64 -12.47 15.86
C PRO A 260 -24.58 -12.23 17.04
N THR A 261 -24.13 -12.49 18.27
CA THR A 261 -24.91 -12.42 19.51
C THR A 261 -24.15 -11.64 20.59
N THR A 262 -24.73 -11.55 21.79
CA THR A 262 -24.10 -10.93 22.96
C THR A 262 -22.70 -11.51 23.21
N ALA A 263 -21.69 -10.63 23.15
CA ALA A 263 -20.32 -10.96 23.51
C ALA A 263 -20.12 -10.72 25.02
N LEU A 264 -19.58 -11.72 25.72
CA LEU A 264 -19.11 -11.55 27.09
C LEU A 264 -17.71 -10.93 27.03
N ILE A 265 -17.55 -9.73 27.59
CA ILE A 265 -16.30 -8.97 27.52
C ILE A 265 -15.61 -8.99 28.89
N PRO A 266 -14.45 -9.66 29.04
CA PRO A 266 -13.67 -9.59 30.28
C PRO A 266 -13.01 -8.22 30.41
N LEU A 267 -12.55 -7.91 31.62
CA LEU A 267 -11.65 -6.76 31.79
C LEU A 267 -10.30 -7.09 31.11
N PRO A 268 -9.54 -6.07 30.67
CA PRO A 268 -8.20 -6.33 30.14
C PRO A 268 -7.34 -7.07 31.16
N ALA A 269 -6.52 -8.03 30.72
CA ALA A 269 -5.72 -8.87 31.60
C ALA A 269 -4.78 -8.07 32.54
N TRP A 270 -4.38 -6.85 32.16
CA TRP A 270 -3.60 -5.98 33.05
C TRP A 270 -4.43 -5.39 34.20
N VAL A 271 -5.74 -5.20 34.03
CA VAL A 271 -6.67 -4.79 35.09
C VAL A 271 -6.95 -5.97 36.01
N GLU A 272 -7.28 -7.14 35.45
CA GLU A 272 -7.57 -8.34 36.24
C GLU A 272 -6.38 -8.71 37.15
N ARG A 273 -5.15 -8.59 36.63
CA ARG A 273 -3.91 -8.80 37.40
C ARG A 273 -3.70 -7.86 38.59
N GLN A 274 -4.41 -6.72 38.66
CA GLN A 274 -4.32 -5.81 39.82
C GLN A 274 -5.19 -6.27 41.00
N TYR A 275 -6.13 -7.18 40.76
CA TYR A 275 -7.10 -7.66 41.73
C TYR A 275 -7.03 -9.18 41.96
N SER A 276 -6.07 -9.86 41.33
CA SER A 276 -5.78 -11.29 41.47
C SER A 276 -4.70 -11.57 42.49
#